data_AF-A0A1Q7EG57-F1
#
_entry.id   AF-A0A1Q7EG57-F1
#
_cell.length_a   1.000
_cell.length_b   1.000
_cell.length_c   1.000
_cell.angle_alpha   90.00
_cell.angle_beta   90.00
_cell.angle_gamma   90.00
#
_symmetry.space_group_name_H-M   'P 1'
#
loop_
_entity.id
_entity.type
_entity.pdbx_description
1 polymer ?
#
loop_
_entity_poly.entity_id
_entity_poly.type
_entity_poly.pdbx_seq_one_letter_code
_entity_poly.pdbx_strand_id
1 'polypeptide(L)'
;MTHRLALIAHDNKKVDLVAWATFNRETLAGFSLFATRSIDAVFFLADALSAQPHDPDIRALLRVCNVHNVPLATNLATADLIIAILGADR
;
A
#
# COMPACT_ATOMS: atom_id res chain seq x y z
N MET A 1 -16.11 8.15 -6.66
CA MET A 1 -14.93 8.56 -7.47
C MET A 1 -13.96 7.37 -7.51
N THR A 2 -13.13 7.22 -8.55
CA THR A 2 -12.19 6.08 -8.62
C THR A 2 -10.92 6.40 -7.84
N HIS A 3 -10.75 5.75 -6.69
CA HIS A 3 -9.58 5.92 -5.84
C HIS A 3 -8.35 5.22 -6.42
N ARG A 4 -7.16 5.78 -6.20
CA ARG A 4 -5.89 5.31 -6.78
C ARG A 4 -4.98 4.75 -5.71
N LEU A 5 -4.62 3.48 -5.81
CA LEU A 5 -3.81 2.76 -4.82
C LEU A 5 -2.49 2.29 -5.42
N ALA A 6 -1.40 2.47 -4.69
CA ALA A 6 -0.10 1.86 -5.01
C ALA A 6 0.15 0.65 -4.11
N LEU A 7 0.54 -0.48 -4.70
CA LEU A 7 0.87 -1.72 -4.00
C LEU A 7 2.35 -2.05 -4.20
N ILE A 8 3.08 -2.19 -3.10
CA ILE A 8 4.51 -2.47 -3.07
C ILE A 8 4.75 -3.55 -2.01
N ALA A 9 5.64 -4.51 -2.29
CA ALA A 9 6.05 -5.51 -1.31
C ALA A 9 7.51 -5.90 -1.53
N HIS A 10 8.25 -6.12 -0.44
CA HIS A 10 9.51 -6.85 -0.51
C HIS A 10 9.29 -8.29 -0.97
N ASP A 11 10.34 -8.94 -1.46
CA ASP A 11 10.24 -10.25 -2.10
C ASP A 11 9.57 -11.31 -1.22
N ASN A 12 9.92 -11.37 0.07
CA ASN A 12 9.32 -12.31 1.02
C ASN A 12 7.89 -11.93 1.46
N LYS A 13 7.41 -10.72 1.12
CA LYS A 13 6.05 -10.25 1.37
C LYS A 13 5.14 -10.33 0.15
N LYS A 14 5.67 -10.74 -1.02
CA LYS A 14 4.86 -10.87 -2.24
C LYS A 14 3.74 -11.91 -2.11
N VAL A 15 4.00 -13.03 -1.43
CA VAL A 15 2.97 -14.06 -1.19
C VAL A 15 1.84 -13.50 -0.33
N ASP A 16 2.17 -12.82 0.76
CA ASP A 16 1.21 -12.15 1.63
C ASP A 16 0.40 -11.10 0.86
N LEU A 17 1.06 -10.28 0.03
CA LEU A 17 0.40 -9.27 -0.80
C LEU A 17 -0.59 -9.89 -1.79
N VAL A 18 -0.21 -10.97 -2.46
CA VAL A 18 -1.07 -11.68 -3.42
C VAL A 18 -2.26 -12.31 -2.72
N ALA A 19 -2.04 -12.97 -1.58
CA ALA A 19 -3.12 -13.57 -0.79
C ALA A 19 -4.12 -12.49 -0.32
N TRP A 20 -3.60 -11.39 0.21
CA TRP A 20 -4.40 -10.25 0.66
C TRP A 20 -5.18 -9.58 -0.49
N ALA A 21 -4.54 -9.37 -1.64
CA ALA A 21 -5.19 -8.78 -2.82
C ALA A 21 -6.27 -9.71 -3.41
N THR A 22 -6.04 -11.02 -3.36
CA THR A 22 -7.01 -12.02 -3.80
C THR A 22 -8.24 -12.04 -2.88
N PHE A 23 -8.03 -11.95 -1.57
CA PHE A 23 -9.10 -11.86 -0.58
C PHE A 23 -9.91 -10.56 -0.76
N ASN A 24 -9.23 -9.43 -0.95
CA ASN A 24 -9.85 -8.11 -1.10
C ASN A 24 -10.25 -7.77 -2.55
N ARG A 25 -10.31 -8.75 -3.45
CA ARG A 25 -10.44 -8.51 -4.90
C ARG A 25 -11.65 -7.67 -5.29
N GLU A 26 -12.78 -7.86 -4.63
CA GLU A 26 -14.03 -7.15 -4.93
C GLU A 26 -13.92 -5.68 -4.56
N THR A 27 -13.36 -5.42 -3.37
CA THR A 27 -13.05 -4.07 -2.91
C THR A 27 -12.06 -3.41 -3.86
N LEU A 28 -10.94 -4.07 -4.15
CA LEU A 28 -9.87 -3.56 -5.03
C LEU A 28 -10.32 -3.33 -6.48
N ALA A 29 -11.29 -4.09 -6.99
CA ALA A 29 -11.85 -3.89 -8.33
C ALA A 29 -12.52 -2.51 -8.50
N GLY A 30 -12.86 -1.84 -7.41
CA GLY A 30 -13.33 -0.46 -7.41
C GLY A 30 -12.27 0.62 -7.48
N PHE A 31 -11.00 0.24 -7.33
CA PHE A 31 -9.86 1.13 -7.31
C PHE A 31 -9.10 1.05 -8.63
N SER A 32 -8.41 2.13 -8.93
CA SER A 32 -7.46 2.26 -10.00
C SER A 32 -6.06 1.96 -9.45
N LEU A 33 -5.53 0.78 -9.70
CA LEU A 33 -4.20 0.38 -9.21
C LEU A 33 -3.12 1.05 -10.05
N PHE A 34 -2.29 1.90 -9.45
CA PHE A 34 -1.27 2.68 -10.16
C PHE A 34 0.03 2.84 -9.36
N ALA A 35 1.15 2.99 -10.06
CA ALA A 35 2.47 3.23 -9.47
C ALA A 35 2.96 4.68 -9.58
N THR A 36 2.42 5.52 -10.47
CA THR A 36 2.95 6.89 -10.71
C THR A 36 1.90 7.85 -11.27
N ARG A 37 1.10 8.49 -10.39
CA ARG A 37 0.46 9.83 -10.50
C ARG A 37 -0.65 9.96 -9.45
N SER A 38 -0.55 10.96 -8.58
CA SER A 38 -1.41 11.27 -7.40
C SER A 38 -2.11 10.05 -6.79
N ILE A 39 -1.60 9.55 -5.67
CA ILE A 39 -2.05 8.31 -5.06
C ILE A 39 -2.87 8.67 -3.83
N ASP A 40 -4.00 7.98 -3.61
CA ASP A 40 -4.88 8.22 -2.46
C ASP A 40 -4.46 7.42 -1.22
N ALA A 41 -3.80 6.27 -1.42
CA ALA A 41 -3.07 5.55 -0.38
C ALA A 41 -1.98 4.62 -0.95
N VAL A 42 -0.92 4.39 -0.18
CA VAL A 42 0.17 3.48 -0.52
C VAL A 42 0.16 2.29 0.44
N PHE A 43 0.18 1.07 -0.08
CA PHE A 43 0.37 -0.15 0.71
C PHE A 43 1.73 -0.73 0.38
N PHE A 44 2.67 -0.58 1.31
CA PHE A 44 4.03 -1.07 1.19
C PHE A 44 4.33 -2.14 2.25
N LEU A 45 4.12 -3.41 1.93
CA LEU A 45 4.42 -4.50 2.86
C LEU A 45 5.93 -4.70 2.97
N ALA A 46 6.50 -4.06 3.98
CA ALA A 46 7.91 -4.10 4.27
C ALA A 46 8.26 -5.36 5.08
N ASP A 47 9.44 -5.88 4.80
CA ASP A 47 10.08 -6.86 5.67
C ASP A 47 10.76 -6.13 6.83
N ALA A 48 10.32 -6.41 8.05
CA ALA A 48 10.89 -5.84 9.28
C ALA A 48 12.07 -6.65 9.83
N LEU A 49 12.33 -7.85 9.31
CA LEU A 49 13.31 -8.79 9.86
C LEU A 49 14.61 -8.84 9.05
N SER A 50 14.60 -8.32 7.82
CA SER A 50 15.79 -8.31 6.95
C SER A 50 16.20 -6.91 6.59
N ALA A 51 17.50 -6.61 6.73
CA ALA A 51 18.10 -5.38 6.22
C ALA A 51 17.95 -5.33 4.69
N GLN A 52 17.57 -4.17 4.17
CA GLN A 52 17.36 -3.96 2.75
C GLN A 52 18.46 -3.08 2.16
N PRO A 53 19.06 -3.46 1.02
CA PRO A 53 20.07 -2.63 0.37
C PRO A 53 19.51 -1.28 -0.13
N HIS A 54 18.19 -1.20 -0.31
CA HIS A 54 17.42 -0.02 -0.72
C HIS A 54 16.70 0.68 0.45
N ASP A 55 17.18 0.57 1.70
CA ASP A 55 16.63 1.33 2.84
C ASP A 55 16.55 2.85 2.62
N PRO A 56 17.50 3.51 1.91
CA PRO A 56 17.36 4.93 1.56
C PRO A 56 16.08 5.25 0.78
N ASP A 57 15.70 4.38 -0.16
CA ASP A 57 14.50 4.50 -0.98
C ASP A 57 13.22 4.32 -0.14
N ILE A 58 13.23 3.37 0.80
CA ILE A 58 12.13 3.15 1.76
C ILE A 58 11.88 4.41 2.57
N ARG A 59 12.95 5.04 3.09
CA ARG A 59 12.87 6.29 3.85
C ARG A 59 12.41 7.45 2.98
N ALA A 60 12.82 7.50 1.72
CA ALA A 60 12.36 8.50 0.77
C ALA A 60 10.85 8.38 0.51
N LEU A 61 10.33 7.17 0.33
CA LEU A 61 8.90 6.90 0.19
C LEU A 61 8.11 7.35 1.43
N LEU A 62 8.53 6.92 2.63
CA LEU A 62 7.94 7.33 3.90
C LEU A 62 7.88 8.86 4.03
N ARG A 63 8.99 9.54 3.71
CA ARG A 63 9.09 11.00 3.76
C ARG A 63 8.11 11.67 2.80
N VAL A 64 8.02 11.20 1.55
CA VAL A 64 7.11 11.78 0.56
C VAL A 64 5.65 11.59 0.98
N CYS A 65 5.27 10.41 1.48
CA CYS A 65 3.92 10.16 2.02
C CYS A 65 3.58 11.14 3.15
N ASN A 66 4.50 11.33 4.10
CA ASN A 66 4.30 12.26 5.22
C ASN A 66 4.18 13.72 4.75
N VAL A 67 5.01 14.16 3.79
CA VAL A 67 4.98 15.53 3.25
C VAL A 67 3.65 15.84 2.56
N HIS A 68 3.07 14.86 1.87
CA HIS A 68 1.83 15.04 1.11
C HIS A 68 0.57 14.56 1.83
N ASN A 69 0.68 14.18 3.11
CA ASN A 69 -0.42 13.65 3.91
C ASN A 69 -1.14 12.46 3.22
N VAL A 70 -0.36 11.58 2.58
CA VAL A 70 -0.86 10.38 1.89
C VAL A 70 -0.80 9.21 2.87
N PRO A 71 -1.94 8.53 3.17
CA PRO A 71 -1.97 7.33 3.99
C PRO A 71 -1.01 6.24 3.46
N LEU A 72 -0.23 5.66 4.36
CA LEU A 72 0.73 4.61 4.05
C LEU A 72 0.57 3.43 5.02
N ALA A 73 0.29 2.24 4.49
CA ALA A 73 0.32 1.00 5.26
C ALA A 73 1.67 0.30 5.06
N THR A 74 2.36 -0.03 6.15
CA THR A 74 3.60 -0.81 6.10
C THR A 74 3.43 -2.29 6.46
N ASN A 75 2.20 -2.68 6.82
CA ASN A 75 1.80 -4.03 7.20
C ASN A 75 0.31 -4.25 6.85
N LEU A 76 -0.14 -5.51 6.96
CA LEU A 76 -1.51 -5.89 6.60
C LEU A 76 -2.59 -5.22 7.47
N ALA A 77 -2.36 -5.11 8.78
CA ALA A 77 -3.35 -4.53 9.69
C ALA A 77 -3.66 -3.06 9.35
N THR A 78 -2.63 -2.27 9.02
CA THR A 78 -2.82 -0.89 8.56
C THR A 78 -3.49 -0.86 7.18
N ALA A 79 -3.16 -1.79 6.27
CA ALA A 79 -3.77 -1.86 4.95
C ALA A 79 -5.27 -2.17 5.04
N ASP A 80 -5.67 -3.09 5.93
CA ASP A 80 -7.06 -3.45 6.20
C ASP A 80 -7.87 -2.26 6.72
N LEU A 81 -7.31 -1.48 7.65
CA LEU A 81 -7.98 -0.29 8.17
C LEU A 81 -8.18 0.77 7.07
N ILE A 82 -7.15 1.05 6.27
CA ILE A 82 -7.22 2.07 5.22
C ILE A 82 -8.21 1.64 4.14
N ILE A 83 -8.17 0.39 3.67
CA ILE A 83 -9.08 -0.07 2.62
C ILE A 83 -10.54 -0.11 3.11
N ALA A 84 -10.78 -0.43 4.39
CA ALA A 84 -12.12 -0.38 4.96
C ALA A 84 -12.69 1.05 4.95
N ILE A 85 -11.87 2.05 5.30
CA ILE A 85 -12.28 3.47 5.29
C ILE A 85 -12.52 3.94 3.84
N LEU A 86 -11.59 3.68 2.92
CA LEU A 86 -11.74 4.08 1.51
C LEU A 86 -12.88 3.34 0.79
N GLY A 87 -13.19 2.12 1.23
CA GLY A 87 -14.31 1.33 0.72
C GLY A 87 -15.66 1.76 1.28
N ALA A 88 -15.70 2.42 2.44
CA ALA A 88 -16.93 2.90 3.09
C ALA A 88 -17.51 4.17 2.45
N ASP A 89 -16.69 4.97 1.75
CA ASP A 89 -17.10 6.15 0.98
C ASP A 89 -17.68 5.79 -0.42
N ARG A 90 -18.06 4.53 -0.63
CA ARG A 90 -18.62 4.02 -1.90
C ARG A 90 -20.13 3.86 -1.86
#